data_AF-A0A0S8CH92-F1
#
_entry.id   AF-A0A0S8CH92-F1
#
_cell.length_a   1.000
_cell.length_b   1.000
_cell.length_c   1.000
_cell.angle_alpha   90.00
_cell.angle_beta   90.00
_cell.angle_gamma   90.00
#
_symmetry.space_group_name_H-M   'P 1'
#
loop_
_entity.id
_entity.type
_entity.pdbx_description
1 polymer ?
#
loop_
_entity_poly.entity_id
_entity_poly.type
_entity_poly.pdbx_seq_one_letter_code
_entity_poly.pdbx_strand_id
1 'polypeptide(L)'
;MKKYNLLVALFLFASAGLLLHFRIHNFMVADKLHPGVYTFNPTLLPASLFPLLDVVVVTALFMSRNTAVYGYLLNGLLVIYGTILMAHYSITEMVAESLPIQAMLLNSTLPDIFIAWGDFFVGKALYDFYMKEKAMPKEALSSKQLNSIAGFSEKTSKIL
;
A
#
# COMPACT_ATOMS: atom_id res chain seq x y z
N MET A 1 -4.91 -9.22 -15.47
CA MET A 1 -3.96 -9.49 -14.37
C MET A 1 -4.61 -10.41 -13.36
N LYS A 2 -3.88 -11.35 -12.77
CA LYS A 2 -4.42 -12.26 -11.73
C LYS A 2 -4.47 -11.50 -10.39
N LYS A 3 -5.54 -11.70 -9.61
CA LYS A 3 -5.76 -11.04 -8.30
C LYS A 3 -4.54 -11.11 -7.36
N TYR A 4 -3.82 -12.23 -7.39
CA TYR A 4 -2.65 -12.48 -6.55
C TYR A 4 -1.51 -11.51 -6.85
N ASN A 5 -1.33 -11.07 -8.10
CA ASN A 5 -0.27 -10.13 -8.46
C ASN A 5 -0.53 -8.75 -7.84
N LEU A 6 -1.79 -8.32 -7.78
CA LEU A 6 -2.18 -7.05 -7.16
C LEU A 6 -2.04 -7.11 -5.64
N LEU A 7 -2.41 -8.24 -5.02
CA LEU A 7 -2.19 -8.47 -3.59
C LEU A 7 -0.71 -8.47 -3.21
N VAL A 8 0.13 -9.14 -4.00
CA VAL A 8 1.59 -9.14 -3.77
C VAL A 8 2.15 -7.74 -3.98
N ALA A 9 1.72 -7.02 -5.01
CA ALA A 9 2.15 -5.64 -5.22
C ALA A 9 1.78 -4.76 -4.02
N LEU A 10 0.54 -4.82 -3.54
CA LEU A 10 0.05 -4.09 -2.37
C LEU A 10 0.91 -4.41 -1.13
N PHE A 11 1.11 -5.69 -0.85
CA PHE A 11 1.94 -6.12 0.27
C PHE A 11 3.39 -5.60 0.18
N LEU A 12 3.98 -5.61 -1.02
CA LEU A 12 5.34 -5.12 -1.23
C LEU A 12 5.44 -3.60 -1.08
N PHE A 13 4.45 -2.84 -1.57
CA PHE A 13 4.40 -1.38 -1.40
C PHE A 13 4.24 -0.99 0.06
N ALA A 14 3.28 -1.60 0.77
CA ALA A 14 3.10 -1.40 2.20
C ALA A 14 4.37 -1.79 3.00
N SER A 15 5.01 -2.92 2.65
CA SER A 15 6.25 -3.36 3.31
C SER A 15 7.41 -2.40 3.05
N ALA A 16 7.52 -1.87 1.83
CA ALA A 16 8.52 -0.87 1.49
C ALA A 16 8.31 0.42 2.30
N GLY A 17 7.05 0.87 2.45
CA GLY A 17 6.69 2.00 3.30
C GLY A 17 7.08 1.78 4.76
N LEU A 18 6.82 0.59 5.32
CA LEU A 18 7.19 0.23 6.70
C LEU A 18 8.71 0.21 6.91
N LEU A 19 9.47 -0.43 6.02
CA LEU A 19 10.93 -0.50 6.12
C LEU A 19 11.57 0.89 6.04
N LEU A 20 11.00 1.77 5.22
CA LEU A 20 11.47 3.13 5.09
C LEU A 20 11.21 3.94 6.37
N HIS A 21 10.06 3.75 7.02
CA HIS A 21 9.80 4.37 8.33
C HIS A 21 10.73 3.85 9.43
N PHE A 22 11.08 2.56 9.44
CA PHE A 22 12.09 2.07 10.39
C PHE A 22 13.48 2.66 10.16
N ARG A 23 13.81 3.02 8.92
CA ARG A 23 15.07 3.65 8.58
C ARG A 23 15.13 5.12 9.01
N ILE A 24 14.03 5.87 8.87
CA ILE A 24 14.00 7.33 9.08
C ILE A 24 13.48 7.69 10.48
N HIS A 25 12.46 7.00 10.97
CA HIS A 25 11.78 7.29 12.23
C HIS A 25 11.81 6.09 13.17
N ASN A 26 13.02 5.68 13.57
CA ASN A 26 13.16 4.63 14.56
C ASN A 26 12.65 5.12 15.93
N PHE A 27 11.66 4.44 16.48
CA PHE A 27 11.13 4.74 17.82
C PHE A 27 12.12 4.41 18.95
N MET A 28 13.19 3.66 18.63
CA MET A 28 14.36 3.46 19.47
C MET A 28 15.50 4.37 18.99
N VAL A 29 15.70 5.49 19.66
CA VAL A 29 16.74 6.46 19.32
C VAL A 29 17.96 6.18 20.19
N ALA A 30 19.13 5.98 19.55
CA ALA A 30 20.38 5.85 20.28
C ALA A 30 20.72 7.17 20.97
N ASP A 31 21.04 7.11 22.27
CA ASP A 31 21.48 8.28 23.02
C ASP A 31 22.77 8.84 22.39
N LYS A 32 22.75 10.11 21.99
CA LYS A 32 23.90 10.79 21.37
C LYS A 32 25.10 10.85 22.32
N LEU A 33 24.86 10.80 23.63
CA LEU A 33 25.89 10.86 24.66
C LEU A 33 26.43 9.47 25.06
N HIS A 34 25.67 8.39 24.83
CA HIS A 34 26.02 7.03 25.21
C HIS A 34 25.70 6.03 24.08
N PRO A 35 26.62 5.82 23.12
CA PRO A 35 26.41 4.87 22.03
C PRO A 35 26.28 3.45 22.60
N GLY A 36 25.07 2.91 22.57
CA GLY A 36 24.71 1.59 23.15
C GLY A 36 23.44 1.61 24.01
N VAL A 37 22.99 2.80 24.44
CA VAL A 37 21.73 2.98 25.16
C VAL A 37 20.67 3.47 24.19
N TYR A 38 19.58 2.71 24.06
CA TYR A 38 18.41 3.08 23.25
C TYR A 38 17.35 3.70 24.14
N THR A 39 16.87 4.87 23.76
CA THR A 39 15.78 5.57 24.43
C THR A 39 14.51 5.50 23.59
N PHE A 40 13.39 5.22 24.24
CA PHE A 40 12.10 5.12 23.57
C PHE A 40 11.50 6.51 23.37
N ASN A 41 11.21 6.88 22.12
CA ASN A 41 10.54 8.13 21.79
C ASN A 41 9.07 7.89 21.42
N PRO A 42 8.11 8.20 22.31
CA PRO A 42 6.68 7.96 22.04
C PRO A 42 6.14 8.77 20.86
N THR A 43 6.77 9.91 20.52
CA THR A 43 6.33 10.78 19.42
C THR A 43 6.55 10.15 18.04
N LEU A 44 7.52 9.23 17.92
CA LEU A 44 7.83 8.52 16.66
C LEU A 44 7.07 7.20 16.51
N LEU A 45 6.39 6.73 17.57
CA LEU A 45 5.63 5.47 17.53
C LEU A 45 4.51 5.49 16.47
N PRO A 46 3.71 6.55 16.29
CA PRO A 46 2.67 6.59 15.26
C PRO A 46 3.23 6.41 13.84
N ALA A 47 4.45 6.91 13.60
CA ALA A 47 5.13 6.80 12.31
C ALA A 47 5.45 5.33 11.96
N SER A 48 5.71 4.47 12.94
CA SER A 48 5.88 3.02 12.71
C SER A 48 4.55 2.25 12.74
N LEU A 49 3.55 2.74 13.47
CA LEU A 49 2.27 2.06 13.65
C LEU A 49 1.38 2.13 12.40
N PHE A 50 1.28 3.29 11.73
CA PHE A 50 0.42 3.42 10.55
C PHE A 50 0.85 2.54 9.36
N PRO A 51 2.15 2.50 8.97
CA PRO A 51 2.60 1.57 7.92
C PRO A 51 2.46 0.11 8.34
N LEU A 52 2.60 -0.21 9.63
CA LEU A 52 2.39 -1.58 10.12
C LEU A 52 0.92 -2.00 9.99
N LEU A 53 -0.01 -1.11 10.33
CA LEU A 53 -1.43 -1.33 10.13
C LEU A 53 -1.76 -1.51 8.64
N ASP A 54 -1.10 -0.76 7.75
CA ASP A 54 -1.26 -0.93 6.31
C ASP A 54 -0.80 -2.33 5.86
N VAL A 55 0.43 -2.71 6.20
CA VAL A 55 0.98 -4.04 5.85
C VAL A 55 0.09 -5.18 6.34
N VAL A 56 -0.37 -5.13 7.58
CA VAL A 56 -1.08 -6.25 8.20
C VAL A 56 -2.58 -6.18 7.93
N VAL A 57 -3.23 -5.07 8.32
CA VAL A 57 -4.68 -4.95 8.34
C VAL A 57 -5.23 -4.71 6.94
N VAL A 58 -4.65 -3.78 6.17
CA VAL A 58 -5.13 -3.50 4.81
C VAL A 58 -4.92 -4.71 3.91
N THR A 59 -3.74 -5.34 3.94
CA THR A 59 -3.49 -6.58 3.19
C THR A 59 -4.48 -7.68 3.58
N ALA A 60 -4.72 -7.91 4.87
CA ALA A 60 -5.69 -8.91 5.34
C ALA A 60 -7.12 -8.60 4.88
N LEU A 61 -7.55 -7.34 4.92
CA LEU A 61 -8.87 -6.93 4.43
C LEU A 61 -9.02 -7.15 2.93
N PHE A 62 -7.95 -7.00 2.15
CA PHE A 62 -7.96 -7.26 0.71
C PHE A 62 -7.85 -8.75 0.35
N MET A 63 -7.54 -9.64 1.29
CA MET A 63 -7.57 -11.10 1.04
C MET A 63 -8.98 -11.64 0.81
N SER A 64 -10.01 -10.96 1.31
CA SER A 64 -11.41 -11.34 1.13
C SER A 64 -12.19 -10.29 0.35
N ARG A 65 -12.96 -10.76 -0.64
CA ARG A 65 -13.82 -9.89 -1.46
C ARG A 65 -14.89 -9.15 -0.65
N ASN A 66 -15.32 -9.74 0.48
CA ASN A 66 -16.39 -9.16 1.31
C ASN A 66 -15.86 -7.98 2.13
N THR A 67 -14.55 -7.97 2.42
CA THR A 67 -13.88 -6.93 3.21
C THR A 67 -13.08 -5.96 2.34
N ALA A 68 -13.02 -6.18 1.03
CA ALA A 68 -12.30 -5.31 0.09
C ALA A 68 -12.76 -3.84 0.14
N VAL A 69 -14.03 -3.58 0.43
CA VAL A 69 -14.54 -2.21 0.63
C VAL A 69 -13.87 -1.55 1.83
N TYR A 70 -13.78 -2.25 2.96
CA TYR A 70 -13.11 -1.75 4.16
C TYR A 70 -11.61 -1.62 3.96
N GLY A 71 -10.99 -2.56 3.22
CA GLY A 71 -9.58 -2.49 2.84
C GLY A 71 -9.27 -1.22 2.04
N TYR A 72 -10.09 -0.91 1.04
CA TYR A 72 -9.95 0.30 0.23
C TYR A 72 -10.14 1.59 1.03
N LEU A 73 -11.17 1.65 1.88
CA LEU A 73 -11.41 2.80 2.75
C LEU A 73 -10.27 3.02 3.75
N LEU A 74 -9.80 1.95 4.38
CA LEU A 74 -8.71 2.02 5.36
C LEU A 74 -7.40 2.42 4.67
N ASN A 75 -7.08 1.84 3.51
CA ASN A 75 -5.90 2.22 2.72
C ASN A 75 -5.92 3.72 2.41
N GLY A 76 -7.01 4.23 1.82
CA GLY A 76 -7.13 5.65 1.51
C GLY A 76 -7.03 6.55 2.75
N LEU A 77 -7.62 6.13 3.87
CA LEU A 77 -7.52 6.86 5.13
C LEU A 77 -6.06 6.93 5.62
N LEU A 78 -5.34 5.80 5.62
CA LEU A 78 -3.93 5.75 6.03
C LEU A 78 -3.05 6.63 5.13
N VAL A 79 -3.27 6.65 3.82
CA VAL A 79 -2.51 7.49 2.89
C VAL A 79 -2.77 8.97 3.11
N ILE A 80 -4.03 9.38 3.32
CA ILE A 80 -4.37 10.79 3.60
C ILE A 80 -3.76 11.24 4.93
N TYR A 81 -3.96 10.47 6.01
CA TYR A 81 -3.39 10.81 7.33
C TYR A 81 -1.86 10.80 7.29
N GLY A 82 -1.26 9.78 6.66
CA GLY A 82 0.18 9.69 6.46
C GLY A 82 0.73 10.92 5.74
N THR A 83 0.09 11.33 4.64
CA THR A 83 0.49 12.54 3.88
C THR A 83 0.41 13.80 4.74
N ILE A 84 -0.65 13.99 5.52
CA ILE A 84 -0.80 15.17 6.40
C ILE A 84 0.28 15.18 7.47
N LEU A 85 0.52 14.05 8.14
CA LEU A 85 1.53 13.95 9.21
C LEU A 85 2.95 14.14 8.66
N MET A 86 3.26 13.52 7.52
CA MET A 86 4.54 13.67 6.83
C MET A 86 4.78 15.10 6.35
N ALA A 87 3.74 15.76 5.82
CA ALA A 87 3.82 17.15 5.40
C ALA A 87 4.03 18.06 6.60
N HIS A 88 3.31 17.85 7.70
CA HIS A 88 3.50 18.60 8.92
C HIS A 88 4.92 18.43 9.47
N TYR A 89 5.40 17.19 9.55
CA TYR A 89 6.76 16.87 9.98
C TYR A 89 7.81 17.55 9.10
N SER A 90 7.66 17.47 7.77
CA SER A 90 8.59 18.12 6.84
C SER A 90 8.61 19.64 7.05
N ILE A 91 7.47 20.29 7.28
CA ILE A 91 7.40 21.74 7.52
C ILE A 91 8.08 22.09 8.86
N THR A 92 7.83 21.32 9.92
CA THR A 92 8.44 21.59 11.23
C THR A 92 9.95 21.41 11.21
N GLU A 93 10.45 20.38 10.52
CA GLU A 93 11.89 20.13 10.37
C GLU A 93 12.54 21.25 9.53
N MET A 94 11.87 21.73 8.48
CA MET A 94 12.34 22.86 7.67
C MET A 94 12.51 24.14 8.49
N VAL A 95 11.54 24.46 9.36
CA VAL A 95 11.60 25.64 10.24
C VAL A 95 12.72 25.50 11.28
N ALA A 96 12.97 24.28 11.76
CA ALA A 96 13.99 24.02 12.77
C ALA A 96 15.43 24.01 12.20
N GLU A 97 15.66 23.39 11.03
CA GLU A 97 17.01 23.13 10.52
C GLU A 97 17.46 24.08 9.38
N SER A 98 16.59 24.96 8.87
CA SER A 98 16.95 25.93 7.80
C SER A 98 17.58 25.29 6.55
N LEU A 99 17.14 24.08 6.19
CA LEU A 99 17.76 23.27 5.13
C LEU A 99 17.55 23.87 3.72
N PRO A 100 18.53 23.69 2.80
CA PRO A 100 18.39 24.10 1.40
C PRO A 100 17.35 23.26 0.64
N ILE A 101 16.64 23.89 -0.30
CA ILE A 101 15.50 23.32 -1.07
C ILE A 101 15.84 22.01 -1.82
N GLN A 102 17.11 21.79 -2.21
CA GLN A 102 17.52 20.55 -2.88
C GLN A 102 17.68 19.38 -1.89
N ALA A 103 18.20 19.64 -0.68
CA ALA A 103 18.22 18.68 0.40
C ALA A 103 16.80 18.37 0.88
N MET A 104 15.89 19.34 0.78
CA MET A 104 14.46 19.15 1.01
C MET A 104 13.87 18.14 0.02
N LEU A 105 14.10 18.20 -1.29
CA LEU A 105 13.43 17.25 -2.20
C LEU A 105 13.87 15.77 -2.01
N LEU A 106 15.14 15.55 -1.64
CA LEU A 106 15.74 14.21 -1.53
C LEU A 106 15.76 13.65 -0.10
N ASN A 107 15.74 14.50 0.94
CA ASN A 107 15.66 14.10 2.35
C ASN A 107 14.29 14.41 3.00
N SER A 108 13.35 15.06 2.30
CA SER A 108 11.96 15.20 2.78
C SER A 108 11.21 13.88 2.63
N THR A 109 10.06 13.81 3.30
CA THR A 109 9.06 12.74 3.23
C THR A 109 8.31 12.67 1.89
N LEU A 110 8.67 13.49 0.91
CA LEU A 110 8.07 13.53 -0.44
C LEU A 110 8.13 12.19 -1.19
N PRO A 111 9.28 11.50 -1.29
CA PRO A 111 9.36 10.16 -1.88
C PRO A 111 8.44 9.16 -1.17
N ASP A 112 8.29 9.30 0.15
CA ASP A 112 7.50 8.39 0.99
C ASP A 112 6.00 8.59 0.75
N ILE A 113 5.60 9.85 0.56
CA ILE A 113 4.25 10.21 0.11
C ILE A 113 3.97 9.54 -1.24
N PHE A 114 4.90 9.60 -2.21
CA PHE A 114 4.69 8.94 -3.50
C PHE A 114 4.56 7.42 -3.40
N ILE A 115 5.31 6.77 -2.50
CA ILE A 115 5.17 5.33 -2.23
C ILE A 115 3.77 5.04 -1.66
N ALA A 116 3.29 5.84 -0.71
CA ALA A 116 1.96 5.70 -0.12
C ALA A 116 0.84 5.87 -1.18
N TRP A 117 0.95 6.87 -2.05
CA TRP A 117 0.00 7.02 -3.16
C TRP A 117 0.08 5.89 -4.19
N GLY A 118 1.27 5.36 -4.45
CA GLY A 118 1.47 4.16 -5.26
C GLY A 118 0.71 2.96 -4.69
N ASP A 119 0.82 2.72 -3.38
CA ASP A 119 0.07 1.69 -2.67
C ASP A 119 -1.45 1.89 -2.84
N PHE A 120 -1.94 3.11 -2.61
CA PHE A 120 -3.37 3.43 -2.77
C PHE A 120 -3.89 3.11 -4.16
N PHE A 121 -3.15 3.44 -5.23
CA PHE A 121 -3.59 3.14 -6.58
C PHE A 121 -3.62 1.64 -6.87
N VAL A 122 -2.71 0.86 -6.30
CA VAL A 122 -2.76 -0.62 -6.36
C VAL A 122 -4.00 -1.13 -5.59
N GLY A 123 -4.28 -0.59 -4.40
CA GLY A 123 -5.47 -0.89 -3.61
C GLY A 123 -6.76 -0.59 -4.37
N LYS A 124 -6.83 0.56 -5.06
CA LYS A 124 -7.94 0.93 -5.95
C LYS A 124 -8.11 -0.08 -7.09
N ALA A 125 -7.03 -0.45 -7.77
CA ALA A 125 -7.09 -1.42 -8.86
C ALA A 125 -7.59 -2.78 -8.38
N LEU A 126 -7.20 -3.20 -7.18
CA LEU A 126 -7.66 -4.44 -6.56
C LEU A 126 -9.14 -4.36 -6.13
N TYR A 127 -9.57 -3.23 -5.60
CA TYR A 127 -10.97 -2.96 -5.28
C TYR A 127 -11.86 -3.03 -6.53
N ASP A 128 -11.48 -2.33 -7.59
CA ASP A 128 -12.21 -2.32 -8.87
C ASP A 128 -12.32 -3.74 -9.46
N PHE A 129 -11.26 -4.54 -9.32
CA PHE A 129 -11.27 -5.95 -9.72
C PHE A 129 -12.34 -6.76 -8.95
N TYR A 130 -12.39 -6.64 -7.61
CA TYR A 130 -13.37 -7.35 -6.80
C TYR A 130 -14.81 -6.90 -7.07
N MET A 131 -15.04 -5.60 -7.27
CA MET A 131 -16.39 -5.09 -7.58
C MET A 131 -16.87 -5.54 -8.95
N LYS A 132 -15.97 -5.57 -9.95
CA LYS A 132 -16.29 -6.09 -11.28
C LYS A 132 -16.59 -7.59 -11.27
N GLU A 133 -15.85 -8.38 -10.47
CA GLU A 133 -16.14 -9.80 -10.27
C GLU A 133 -17.51 -10.02 -9.63
N LYS A 134 -17.88 -9.22 -8.62
CA LYS A 134 -19.18 -9.28 -7.94
C LYS A 134 -20.36 -8.95 -8.86
N ALA A 135 -20.17 -8.01 -9.79
CA ALA A 135 -21.22 -7.57 -10.72
C ALA A 135 -21.51 -8.58 -11.85
N MET A 136 -20.67 -9.59 -12.05
CA MET A 136 -20.92 -10.64 -13.06
C MET A 136 -21.82 -11.74 -12.47
N PRO A 137 -23.04 -11.97 -12.99
CA PRO A 137 -23.86 -13.09 -12.56
C PRO A 137 -23.13 -14.41 -12.85
N LYS A 138 -23.21 -15.36 -11.91
CA LYS A 138 -22.53 -16.68 -12.01
C LYS A 138 -22.84 -17.43 -13.31
N GLU A 139 -24.02 -17.19 -13.89
CA GLU A 139 -24.47 -17.74 -15.17
C GLU A 139 -23.67 -17.20 -16.38
N ALA A 140 -23.23 -15.94 -16.34
CA ALA A 140 -22.41 -15.31 -17.39
C ALA A 140 -20.96 -15.81 -17.40
N LEU A 141 -20.43 -16.25 -16.25
CA LEU A 141 -19.11 -16.88 -16.15
C LEU A 141 -19.12 -18.32 -16.68
N SER A 142 -20.17 -19.08 -16.37
CA SER A 142 -20.36 -20.46 -16.87
C SER A 142 -20.51 -20.49 -18.40
N SER A 143 -21.35 -19.62 -18.96
CA SER A 143 -21.54 -19.50 -20.41
C SER A 143 -20.29 -19.02 -21.15
N LYS A 144 -19.50 -18.09 -20.60
CA LYS A 144 -18.20 -17.71 -21.19
C LYS A 144 -17.17 -18.83 -21.16
N GLN A 145 -17.11 -19.62 -20.09
CA GLN A 145 -16.23 -20.79 -20.04
C GLN A 145 -16.70 -21.88 -21.02
N LEU A 146 -17.99 -22.16 -21.08
CA LEU A 146 -18.59 -23.09 -22.05
C LEU A 146 -18.32 -22.65 -23.49
N ASN A 147 -18.50 -21.36 -23.82
CA ASN A 147 -18.23 -20.84 -25.15
C ASN A 147 -16.73 -20.81 -25.50
N SER A 148 -15.86 -20.62 -24.51
CA SER A 148 -14.40 -20.75 -24.70
C SER A 148 -14.00 -22.20 -25.00
N ILE A 149 -14.65 -23.18 -24.36
CA ILE A 149 -14.39 -24.61 -24.59
C ILE A 149 -15.00 -25.04 -25.94
N ALA A 150 -16.22 -24.59 -26.26
CA ALA A 150 -16.89 -24.86 -27.52
C ALA A 150 -16.16 -24.25 -28.71
N GLY A 151 -15.70 -23.00 -28.59
CA GLY A 151 -14.91 -22.33 -29.63
C GLY A 151 -13.51 -22.94 -29.83
N PHE A 152 -12.94 -23.61 -28.81
CA PHE A 152 -11.72 -24.40 -28.96
C PHE A 152 -12.00 -25.71 -29.71
N SER A 153 -13.08 -26.41 -29.36
CA SER A 153 -13.52 -27.64 -30.02
C SER A 153 -13.80 -27.46 -31.52
N GLU A 154 -14.53 -26.40 -31.88
CA GLU A 154 -14.87 -26.09 -33.28
C GLU A 154 -13.63 -25.76 -34.13
N LYS A 155 -12.60 -25.20 -33.51
CA LYS A 155 -11.34 -24.86 -34.18
C LYS A 155 -10.47 -26.09 -34.44
N THR A 156 -10.44 -27.06 -33.51
CA THR A 156 -9.78 -28.36 -33.73
C THR A 156 -10.50 -29.25 -34.74
N SER A 157 -11.84 -29.16 -34.84
CA SER A 157 -12.63 -29.91 -35.83
C SER A 157 -12.40 -29.47 -37.28
N LYS A 158 -11.89 -28.25 -37.53
CA LYS A 158 -11.63 -27.72 -38.87
C LYS A 158 -10.18 -27.95 -39.34
N ILE A 159 -9.35 -28.57 -38.52
CA ILE A 159 -7.91 -28.81 -38.78
C ILE A 159 -7.61 -30.29 -39.07
N LEU A 160 -8.58 -31.19 -38.84
CA LEU A 160 -8.56 -32.60 -39.26
C LEU A 160 -9.44 -32.79 -40.50
#